data_AF-A0A7S8IZ47-F1
#
_entry.id   AF-A0A7S8IZ47-F1
#
_cell.length_a   1.000
_cell.length_b   1.000
_cell.length_c   1.000
_cell.angle_alpha   90.00
_cell.angle_beta   90.00
_cell.angle_gamma   90.00
#
_symmetry.space_group_name_H-M   'P 1'
#
loop_
_entity.id
_entity.type
_entity.pdbx_description
1 polymer ?
#
loop_
_entity_poly.entity_id
_entity_poly.type
_entity_poly.pdbx_seq_one_letter_code
_entity_poly.pdbx_strand_id
1 'polypeptide(L)' 'MDGTRRWRDNVFVERLWRSLKYKEASLYAYETVHEAQERLAWYLTFHNQIPPHCALDEHAPDRVCWKNQPACPTAA' A
#
# COMPACT_ATOMS: atom_id res chain seq x y z
N MET A 1 4.72 -12.66 -5.16
CA MET A 1 5.75 -11.75 -5.68
C MET A 1 7.05 -12.53 -5.69
N ASP A 2 7.40 -13.11 -6.83
CA ASP A 2 8.44 -14.14 -6.92
C ASP A 2 9.85 -13.55 -7.02
N GLY A 3 10.04 -12.27 -6.65
CA GLY A 3 11.28 -11.50 -6.81
C GLY A 3 11.73 -11.27 -8.27
N THR A 4 11.07 -11.91 -9.23
CA THR A 4 11.32 -11.76 -10.65
C THR A 4 10.72 -10.44 -11.10
N ARG A 5 11.51 -9.58 -11.76
CA ARG A 5 11.20 -8.20 -12.18
C ARG A 5 10.06 -8.12 -13.21
N ARG A 6 8.88 -8.63 -12.88
CA ARG A 6 7.68 -8.66 -13.72
C ARG A 6 6.84 -7.43 -13.43
N TRP A 7 6.34 -6.81 -14.50
CA TRP A 7 5.49 -5.62 -14.40
C TRP A 7 4.22 -5.88 -13.56
N ARG A 8 3.66 -7.10 -13.61
CA ARG A 8 2.46 -7.50 -12.85
C ARG A 8 2.65 -7.41 -11.33
N ASP A 9 3.83 -7.80 -10.85
CA ASP A 9 4.15 -7.69 -9.42
C ASP A 9 4.22 -6.22 -8.96
N ASN A 10 4.54 -5.29 -9.87
CA ASN A 10 4.62 -3.87 -9.54
C ASN A 10 3.28 -3.12 -9.63
N VAL A 11 2.24 -3.68 -10.27
CA VAL A 11 0.96 -2.96 -10.52
C VAL A 11 0.33 -2.43 -9.23
N PHE A 12 0.37 -3.19 -8.15
CA PHE A 12 -0.17 -2.76 -6.85
C PHE A 12 0.63 -1.60 -6.26
N VAL A 13 1.96 -1.69 -6.32
CA VAL A 13 2.88 -0.66 -5.83
C VAL A 13 2.71 0.63 -6.63
N GLU A 14 2.62 0.56 -7.95
CA GLU A 14 2.39 1.72 -8.82
C GLU A 14 1.04 2.39 -8.54
N ARG A 15 -0.02 1.61 -8.34
CA ARG A 15 -1.34 2.14 -8.00
C ARG A 15 -1.33 2.86 -6.65
N LEU A 16 -0.70 2.25 -5.64
CA LEU A 16 -0.51 2.86 -4.32
C LEU A 16 0.22 4.20 -4.46
N TRP A 17 1.36 4.22 -5.16
CA TRP A 17 2.16 5.42 -5.37
C TRP A 17 1.43 6.51 -6.15
N ARG A 18 0.59 6.13 -7.12
CA ARG A 18 -0.25 7.08 -7.84
C ARG A 18 -1.26 7.74 -6.89
N SER A 19 -2.01 6.95 -6.13
CA SER A 19 -2.98 7.49 -5.16
C SER A 19 -2.34 8.37 -4.10
N LEU A 20 -1.17 7.96 -3.59
CA LEU A 20 -0.41 8.71 -2.60
C LEU A 20 0.05 10.06 -3.12
N LYS A 21 0.61 10.09 -4.34
CA LYS A 21 1.03 11.34 -4.99
C LYS A 21 -0.15 12.30 -5.16
N TYR A 22 -1.29 11.83 -5.67
CA TYR A 22 -2.43 12.71 -5.92
C TYR A 22 -3.15 13.20 -4.66
N LYS A 23 -3.25 12.36 -3.62
CA LYS A 23 -4.05 12.68 -2.43
C LYS A 23 -3.27 13.39 -1.33
N GLU A 24 -1.95 13.23 -1.31
CA GLU A 24 -1.12 13.64 -0.17
C GLU A 24 0.00 14.56 -0.69
N ALA A 25 0.99 14.02 -1.39
CA ALA A 25 2.18 14.79 -1.78
C ALA A 25 1.91 15.96 -2.76
N SER A 26 0.87 15.88 -3.59
CA SER A 26 0.54 16.93 -4.55
C SER A 26 -0.38 18.01 -3.98
N LEU A 27 -0.94 17.79 -2.79
CA LEU A 27 -1.86 18.72 -2.12
C LEU A 27 -1.21 19.42 -0.92
N TYR A 28 -0.25 18.77 -0.27
CA TYR A 28 0.43 19.31 0.91
C TYR A 28 1.84 19.79 0.58
N ALA A 29 2.13 21.05 0.89
CA ALA A 29 3.49 21.58 0.91
C ALA A 29 4.05 21.39 2.33
N TYR A 30 4.63 20.22 2.61
CA TYR A 30 5.22 19.96 3.92
C TYR A 30 6.38 20.92 4.18
N GLU A 31 6.41 21.49 5.39
CA GLU A 31 7.46 22.41 5.78
C GLU A 31 8.73 21.65 6.20
N THR A 32 8.57 20.43 6.70
CA THR A 32 9.68 19.58 7.16
C THR A 32 9.55 18.13 6.70
N VAL A 33 10.68 17.44 6.63
CA VAL A 33 10.72 16.00 6.28
C VAL A 33 10.02 15.16 7.36
N HIS A 34 10.08 15.56 8.62
CA HIS A 34 9.43 14.84 9.73
C HIS A 34 7.89 14.85 9.56
N GLU A 35 7.33 16.02 9.25
CA GLU A 35 5.89 16.16 8.99
C GLU A 35 5.45 15.29 7.81
N ALA A 36 6.24 15.27 6.73
CA ALA A 36 5.98 14.41 5.58
C ALA A 36 6.00 12.92 5.97
N GLN A 37 6.91 12.49 6.85
CA GLN A 37 6.97 11.11 7.34
C GLN A 37 5.76 10.73 8.19
N GLU A 38 5.35 11.60 9.13
CA GLU A 38 4.16 11.35 9.96
C GLU A 38 2.89 11.28 9.12
N ARG A 39 2.73 12.21 8.17
CA ARG A 39 1.60 12.24 7.23
C ARG A 39 1.57 11.02 6.33
N LEU A 40 2.74 10.59 5.83
CA LEU A 40 2.87 9.37 5.04
C LEU A 40 2.49 8.12 5.84
N ALA A 41 2.99 7.99 7.07
CA ALA A 41 2.67 6.87 7.96
C ALA A 41 1.17 6.80 8.29
N TRP A 42 0.56 7.96 8.56
CA TRP A 42 -0.87 8.07 8.77
C TRP A 42 -1.66 7.65 7.52
N TYR A 43 -1.28 8.16 6.35
CA TYR A 43 -1.96 7.85 5.09
C TYR A 43 -1.88 6.35 4.75
N LEU A 44 -0.72 5.72 4.95
CA LEU A 44 -0.56 4.28 4.73
C LEU A 44 -1.43 3.46 5.68
N THR A 45 -1.52 3.88 6.94
CA THR A 45 -2.40 3.25 7.95
C THR A 45 -3.87 3.38 7.54
N PHE A 46 -4.29 4.59 7.16
CA PHE A 46 -5.63 4.87 6.65
C PHE A 46 -5.98 4.02 5.42
N HIS A 47 -5.06 3.95 4.45
CA HIS A 47 -5.25 3.21 3.21
C HIS A 47 -5.36 1.70 3.45
N ASN A 48 -4.65 1.17 4.46
CA ASN A 48 -4.66 -0.24 4.77
C ASN A 48 -5.87 -0.67 5.62
N GLN A 49 -6.42 0.22 6.45
CA GLN A 49 -7.45 -0.12 7.44
C GLN A 49 -8.89 0.16 6.97
N ILE A 50 -9.08 1.18 6.15
CA ILE A 50 -10.41 1.49 5.63
C ILE A 50 -10.65 0.62 4.41
N PRO A 51 -11.83 0.02 4.22
CA PRO A 51 -12.20 -0.69 2.99
C PRO A 51 -12.60 0.31 1.89
N PRO A 52 -11.73 0.64 0.92
CA PRO A 52 -11.99 1.65 -0.10
C PRO A 52 -12.12 1.01 -1.50
N HIS A 53 -12.03 -0.32 -1.58
CA HIS A 53 -11.72 -1.02 -2.81
C HIS A 53 -12.81 -2.03 -3.12
N CYS A 54 -13.74 -1.63 -4.00
CA CYS A 54 -14.74 -2.55 -4.55
C CYS A 54 -14.12 -3.78 -5.24
N ALA A 55 -12.85 -3.69 -5.65
CA ALA A 55 -12.09 -4.81 -6.22
C ALA A 55 -11.63 -5.86 -5.18
N LEU A 56 -11.81 -5.60 -3.89
CA LEU A 56 -11.46 -6.51 -2.78
C LEU A 56 -12.71 -6.96 -2.00
N ASP A 57 -13.89 -6.97 -2.62
CA ASP A 57 -15.17 -7.32 -1.97
C ASP A 57 -15.38 -6.57 -0.64
N GLU A 58 -15.09 -5.27 -0.64
CA GLU A 58 -15.23 -4.39 0.53
C GLU A 58 -14.36 -4.80 1.73
N HIS A 59 -13.31 -5.59 1.50
CA HIS A 59 -12.31 -5.88 2.51
C HIS A 59 -11.18 -4.85 2.51
N ALA A 60 -10.73 -4.52 3.72
CA ALA A 60 -9.54 -3.70 3.92
C ALA A 60 -8.28 -4.46 3.40
N PRO A 61 -7.33 -3.76 2.74
CA PRO A 61 -6.11 -4.36 2.21
C PRO A 61 -5.32 -5.19 3.22
N ASP A 62 -5.24 -4.73 4.46
CA ASP A 62 -4.55 -5.44 5.55
C ASP A 62 -5.14 -6.86 5.72
N ARG A 63 -6.47 -6.97 5.78
CA ARG A 63 -7.19 -8.21 6.00
C ARG A 63 -6.96 -9.22 4.88
N VAL A 64 -6.89 -8.76 3.62
CA VAL A 64 -6.63 -9.64 2.47
C VAL A 64 -5.16 -10.04 2.42
N CYS A 65 -4.24 -9.11 2.70
CA CYS A 65 -2.81 -9.38 2.71
C CYS A 65 -2.43 -10.41 3.79
N TRP A 66 -2.95 -10.25 5.02
CA TRP A 66 -2.74 -11.21 6.11
C TRP A 66 -3.32 -12.60 5.80
N LYS A 67 -4.54 -12.67 5.22
CA LYS A 67 -5.16 -13.94 4.83
C LYS A 67 -4.40 -14.66 3.71
N ASN A 68 -3.79 -13.92 2.79
CA ASN A 68 -3.12 -14.46 1.61
C ASN A 68 -1.60 -14.62 1.82
N GLN A 69 -1.12 -14.60 3.06
CA GLN A 69 0.30 -14.83 3.32
C GLN A 69 0.69 -16.22 2.80
N PRO A 70 1.68 -16.31 1.91
CA PRO A 70 2.19 -17.60 1.49
C PRO A 70 2.78 -18.28 2.72
N ALA A 71 2.46 -19.57 2.91
CA ALA A 71 3.14 -20.38 3.91
C ALA A 71 4.64 -20.26 3.68
N CYS A 72 5.39 -20.01 4.75
CA CYS A 72 6.84 -19.98 4.71
C CYS A 72 7.31 -21.28 4.02
N PRO A 73 8.08 -21.21 2.93
CA PRO A 73 8.52 -22.43 2.25
C PRO A 73 9.43 -23.18 3.22
N THR A 74 8.95 -24.32 3.73
CA THR A 74 9.79 -25.27 4.47
C THR A 74 10.96 -25.61 3.55
N ALA A 75 12.15 -25.14 3.89
CA ALA A 75 13.37 -25.52 3.21
C ALA A 75 13.52 -27.05 3.32
N ALA A 76 13.54 -27.71 2.16
CA ALA A 76 13.83 -29.14 2.03
C ALA A 76 15.34 -29.38 2.06
#